data_AF-A0A553NCU4-F1
#
_entry.id   AF-A0A553NCU4-F1
#
_cell.length_a   1.000
_cell.length_b   1.000
_cell.length_c   1.000
_cell.angle_alpha   90.00
_cell.angle_beta   90.00
_cell.angle_gamma   90.00
#
_symmetry.space_group_name_H-M   'P 1'
#
loop_
_entity.id
_entity.type
_entity.pdbx_description
1 polymer ?
#
loop_
_entity_poly.entity_id
_entity_poly.type
_entity_poly.pdbx_seq_one_letter_code
_entity_poly.pdbx_strand_id
1 'polypeptide(L)'
;MAFRSGWILGLFLLLVVIATSVQAQLSQFLFSASMDIWQPDEASHAIIPLRTDMLYHECANYCTIRGEGFAAGEQCGAFFLKGSDCHLVKESDRDLTVPQTGYHYYSKADLLT
;
A
#
# COMPACT_ATOMS: atom_id res chain seq x y z
N MET A 1 49.89 2.61 -11.35
CA MET A 1 49.18 2.40 -10.07
C MET A 1 47.69 2.35 -10.34
N ALA A 2 47.10 1.17 -10.49
CA ALA A 2 45.68 0.98 -10.79
C ALA A 2 45.10 -0.04 -9.80
N PHE A 3 44.91 0.37 -8.54
CA PHE A 3 44.33 -0.47 -7.50
C PHE A 3 43.60 0.43 -6.49
N ARG A 4 42.66 1.26 -6.95
CA ARG A 4 41.85 2.09 -6.04
C ARG A 4 40.34 2.19 -6.34
N SER A 5 39.84 1.50 -7.35
CA SER A 5 38.45 1.70 -7.81
C SER A 5 37.45 0.64 -7.31
N GLY A 6 37.93 -0.54 -6.90
CA GLY A 6 37.05 -1.68 -6.55
C GLY A 6 36.28 -1.50 -5.23
N TRP A 7 36.84 -0.76 -4.28
CA TRP A 7 36.21 -0.52 -2.97
C TRP A 7 35.08 0.50 -3.07
N ILE A 8 35.18 1.48 -3.96
CA ILE A 8 34.09 2.43 -4.23
C ILE A 8 32.91 1.71 -4.86
N LEU A 9 33.16 0.82 -5.83
CA LEU A 9 32.10 0.02 -6.46
C LEU A 9 31.43 -0.94 -5.47
N GLY A 10 32.22 -1.58 -4.60
CA GLY A 10 31.71 -2.44 -3.54
C GLY A 10 30.87 -1.69 -2.51
N LEU A 11 31.30 -0.48 -2.11
CA LEU A 11 30.54 0.36 -1.19
C LEU A 11 29.22 0.83 -1.82
N PHE A 12 29.24 1.16 -3.10
CA PHE A 12 28.05 1.60 -3.84
C PHE A 12 27.03 0.46 -3.98
N LEU A 13 27.48 -0.75 -4.31
CA LEU A 13 26.63 -1.95 -4.37
C LEU A 13 26.02 -2.26 -2.99
N LEU A 14 26.81 -2.15 -1.92
CA LEU A 14 26.32 -2.35 -0.56
C LEU A 14 25.23 -1.33 -0.19
N LEU A 15 25.41 -0.05 -0.54
CA LEU A 15 24.41 1.00 -0.30
C LEU A 15 23.10 0.74 -1.08
N VAL A 16 23.18 0.27 -2.32
CA VAL A 16 21.99 -0.07 -3.13
C VAL A 16 21.22 -1.24 -2.53
N VAL A 17 21.91 -2.26 -2.01
CA VAL A 17 21.26 -3.40 -1.35
C VAL A 17 20.57 -2.96 -0.06
N ILE A 18 21.21 -2.11 0.74
CA ILE A 18 20.61 -1.57 1.98
C ILE A 18 19.36 -0.74 1.63
N ALA A 19 19.46 0.18 0.68
CA ALA A 19 18.33 1.05 0.30
C ALA A 19 17.10 0.25 -0.18
N THR A 20 17.30 -0.78 -1.00
CA THR A 20 16.20 -1.62 -1.50
C THR A 20 15.57 -2.47 -0.41
N SER A 21 16.35 -2.98 0.56
CA SER A 21 15.81 -3.74 1.69
C SER A 21 14.99 -2.89 2.67
N VAL A 22 15.39 -1.64 2.92
CA VAL A 22 14.66 -0.71 3.80
C VAL A 22 13.33 -0.28 3.19
N GLN A 23 13.29 -0.04 1.89
CA GLN A 23 12.06 0.33 1.18
C GLN A 23 11.01 -0.78 1.23
N ALA A 24 11.41 -2.04 1.06
CA ALA A 24 10.50 -3.18 1.11
C ALA A 24 9.81 -3.31 2.47
N GLN A 25 10.55 -3.10 3.57
CA GLN A 25 10.01 -3.17 4.93
C GLN A 25 9.01 -2.05 5.22
N LEU A 26 9.29 -0.82 4.78
CA LEU A 26 8.40 0.34 5.04
C LEU A 26 7.00 0.16 4.46
N SER A 27 6.85 -0.51 3.32
CA SER A 27 5.53 -0.76 2.71
C SER A 27 4.61 -1.65 3.57
N GLN A 28 5.18 -2.52 4.40
CA GLN A 28 4.40 -3.39 5.31
C GLN A 28 3.92 -2.64 6.57
N PHE A 29 4.54 -1.52 6.93
CA PHE A 29 4.17 -0.74 8.12
C PHE A 29 3.03 0.25 7.88
N LEU A 30 2.71 0.55 6.62
CA LEU A 30 1.73 1.58 6.30
C LEU A 30 0.29 1.12 6.45
N PHE A 31 0.02 -0.19 6.39
CA PHE A 31 -1.34 -0.71 6.41
C PHE A 31 -1.47 -1.89 7.38
N SER A 32 -2.56 -1.89 8.15
CA SER A 32 -2.92 -2.96 9.07
C SER A 32 -4.11 -3.75 8.52
N ALA A 33 -4.03 -5.07 8.59
CA ALA A 33 -5.10 -5.95 8.14
C ALA A 33 -6.13 -6.16 9.26
N SER A 34 -7.40 -5.98 8.92
CA SER A 34 -8.55 -6.37 9.72
C SER A 34 -9.36 -7.40 8.96
N MET A 35 -9.63 -8.52 9.63
CA MET A 35 -10.35 -9.65 9.05
C MET A 35 -11.85 -9.50 9.30
N ASP A 36 -12.65 -10.06 8.38
CA ASP A 36 -14.12 -10.14 8.51
C ASP A 36 -14.81 -8.78 8.67
N ILE A 37 -14.25 -7.74 8.05
CA ILE A 37 -14.84 -6.40 7.97
C ILE A 37 -14.83 -5.86 6.55
N TRP A 38 -15.71 -4.91 6.29
CA TRP A 38 -16.03 -4.44 4.95
C TRP A 38 -16.56 -3.00 4.95
N GLN A 39 -16.32 -2.24 3.88
CA GLN A 39 -16.90 -0.90 3.69
C GLN A 39 -18.08 -1.01 2.69
N PRO A 40 -19.34 -0.74 3.12
CA PRO A 40 -20.55 -1.03 2.34
C PRO A 40 -20.82 -0.12 1.15
N ASP A 41 -20.28 1.08 1.13
CA ASP A 41 -20.50 2.07 0.09
C ASP A 41 -19.51 1.90 -1.07
N GLU A 42 -19.62 0.81 -1.83
CA GLU A 42 -18.74 0.56 -2.99
C GLU A 42 -18.77 1.69 -4.04
N ALA A 43 -19.84 2.49 -4.07
CA ALA A 43 -19.99 3.59 -5.02
C ALA A 43 -19.03 4.76 -4.76
N SER A 44 -18.53 4.91 -3.52
CA SER A 44 -17.52 5.93 -3.18
C SER A 44 -16.08 5.45 -3.39
N HIS A 45 -15.89 4.18 -3.74
CA HIS A 45 -14.55 3.59 -3.91
C HIS A 45 -13.95 3.95 -5.26
N ALA A 46 -12.64 4.16 -5.29
CA ALA A 46 -11.90 4.14 -6.53
C ALA A 46 -11.46 2.69 -6.82
N ILE A 47 -12.04 2.09 -7.87
CA ILE A 47 -11.78 0.70 -8.24
C ILE A 47 -10.66 0.64 -9.28
N ILE A 48 -9.62 -0.14 -8.98
CA ILE A 48 -8.45 -0.29 -9.85
C ILE A 48 -8.23 -1.78 -10.15
N PRO A 49 -8.20 -2.18 -11.44
CA PRO A 49 -7.84 -3.54 -11.80
C PRO A 49 -6.35 -3.78 -11.60
N LEU A 50 -6.01 -4.79 -10.82
CA LEU A 50 -4.64 -5.19 -10.52
C LEU A 50 -4.09 -6.08 -11.64
N ARG A 51 -2.79 -5.98 -11.89
CA ARG A 51 -2.14 -6.65 -13.02
C ARG A 51 -1.13 -7.69 -12.62
N THR A 52 -0.80 -7.75 -11.33
CA THR A 52 0.23 -8.63 -10.79
C THR A 52 -0.36 -9.66 -9.84
N ASP A 53 0.37 -10.76 -9.62
CA ASP A 53 -0.01 -11.77 -8.60
C ASP A 53 0.23 -11.25 -7.17
N MET A 54 0.96 -10.14 -7.02
CA MET A 54 1.22 -9.48 -5.73
C MET A 54 0.14 -8.43 -5.42
N LEU A 55 -1.11 -8.88 -5.45
CA LEU A 55 -2.32 -8.02 -5.39
C LEU A 55 -2.28 -7.02 -4.22
N TYR A 56 -1.89 -7.49 -3.04
CA TYR A 56 -1.77 -6.65 -1.84
C TYR A 56 -0.78 -5.50 -2.04
N HIS A 57 0.43 -5.79 -2.53
CA HIS A 57 1.48 -4.81 -2.68
C HIS A 57 1.14 -3.77 -3.74
N GLU A 58 0.54 -4.20 -4.84
CA GLU A 58 0.10 -3.32 -5.91
C GLU A 58 -1.02 -2.39 -5.42
N CYS A 59 -2.01 -2.91 -4.71
CA CYS A 59 -3.12 -2.13 -4.16
C CYS A 59 -2.66 -1.14 -3.06
N ALA A 60 -1.79 -1.58 -2.15
CA ALA A 60 -1.18 -0.70 -1.13
C ALA A 60 -0.37 0.44 -1.77
N ASN A 61 0.33 0.16 -2.86
CA ASN A 61 1.09 1.15 -3.61
C ASN A 61 0.16 2.17 -4.28
N TYR A 62 -0.94 1.73 -4.88
CA TYR A 62 -1.95 2.64 -5.42
C TYR A 62 -2.55 3.54 -4.33
N CYS A 63 -2.89 2.98 -3.17
CA CYS A 63 -3.42 3.75 -2.04
C CYS A 63 -2.40 4.79 -1.51
N THR A 64 -1.10 4.49 -1.58
CA THR A 64 -0.04 5.41 -1.13
C THR A 64 0.25 6.52 -2.15
N ILE A 65 0.30 6.19 -3.44
CA ILE A 65 0.73 7.13 -4.49
C ILE A 65 -0.44 7.95 -5.06
N ARG A 66 -1.63 7.36 -5.18
CA ARG A 66 -2.74 7.92 -5.96
C ARG A 66 -3.90 8.44 -5.12
N GLY A 67 -3.63 9.33 -4.16
CA GLY A 67 -4.71 10.12 -3.52
C GLY A 67 -5.66 10.76 -4.56
N GLU A 68 -5.19 10.99 -5.78
CA GLU A 68 -5.95 11.52 -6.92
C GLU A 68 -7.04 10.61 -7.52
N GLY A 69 -7.19 9.35 -7.07
CA GLY A 69 -8.32 8.49 -7.47
C GLY A 69 -9.67 8.95 -6.91
N PHE A 70 -9.63 9.84 -5.93
CA PHE A 70 -10.78 10.46 -5.29
C PHE A 70 -10.99 11.89 -5.80
N ALA A 71 -12.11 12.51 -5.46
CA ALA A 71 -12.33 13.92 -5.76
C ALA A 71 -11.16 14.77 -5.24
N ALA A 72 -10.82 15.85 -5.95
CA ALA A 72 -9.61 16.63 -5.70
C ALA A 72 -9.46 17.01 -4.20
N GLY A 73 -8.37 16.54 -3.58
CA GLY A 73 -8.04 16.82 -2.18
C GLY A 73 -8.25 15.66 -1.21
N GLU A 74 -8.89 14.57 -1.65
CA GLU A 74 -9.08 13.39 -0.80
C GLU A 74 -7.90 12.42 -0.88
N GLN A 75 -7.68 11.68 0.19
CA GLN A 75 -6.61 10.69 0.29
C GLN A 75 -7.21 9.30 0.49
N CYS A 76 -6.49 8.28 0.03
CA CYS A 76 -6.83 6.91 0.36
C CYS A 76 -6.55 6.65 1.84
N GLY A 77 -7.50 6.13 2.60
CA GLY A 77 -7.30 5.73 4.00
C GLY A 77 -7.36 4.23 4.24
N ALA A 78 -7.96 3.48 3.33
CA ALA A 78 -7.99 2.03 3.37
C ALA A 78 -8.18 1.44 1.97
N PHE A 79 -8.05 0.13 1.88
CA PHE A 79 -8.43 -0.63 0.70
C PHE A 79 -8.85 -2.05 1.05
N PHE A 80 -9.52 -2.72 0.12
CA PHE A 80 -9.70 -4.17 0.16
C PHE A 80 -9.62 -4.77 -1.26
N LEU A 81 -9.46 -6.08 -1.31
CA LEU A 81 -9.34 -6.84 -2.55
C LEU A 81 -10.63 -7.62 -2.80
N LYS A 82 -11.14 -7.56 -4.04
CA LYS A 82 -12.28 -8.35 -4.52
C LYS A 82 -11.91 -9.00 -5.85
N GLY A 83 -11.41 -10.23 -5.78
CA GLY A 83 -10.79 -10.88 -6.95
C GLY A 83 -9.52 -10.15 -7.37
N SER A 84 -9.45 -9.72 -8.63
CA SER A 84 -8.34 -8.92 -9.18
C SER A 84 -8.54 -7.42 -9.03
N ASP A 85 -9.60 -6.96 -8.37
CA ASP A 85 -9.91 -5.55 -8.23
C ASP A 85 -9.51 -5.03 -6.84
N CYS A 86 -8.84 -3.89 -6.85
CA CYS A 86 -8.46 -3.11 -5.68
C CYS A 86 -9.51 -2.02 -5.47
N HIS A 87 -10.20 -2.07 -4.34
CA HIS A 87 -11.16 -1.06 -3.94
C HIS A 87 -10.48 -0.12 -2.96
N LEU A 88 -10.15 1.09 -3.42
CA LEU A 88 -9.60 2.13 -2.56
C LEU A 88 -10.73 2.87 -1.86
N VAL A 89 -10.60 3.04 -0.54
CA VAL A 89 -11.54 3.75 0.33
C VAL A 89 -10.93 5.08 0.76
N LYS A 90 -11.74 6.13 0.71
CA LYS A 90 -11.37 7.47 1.17
C LYS A 90 -11.02 7.48 2.65
N GLU A 91 -10.12 8.36 3.04
CA GLU A 91 -9.76 8.57 4.45
C GLU A 91 -10.99 8.93 5.31
N SER A 92 -11.93 9.71 4.78
CA SER A 92 -13.17 10.08 5.48
C SER A 92 -14.06 8.89 5.81
N ASP A 93 -13.99 7.83 4.99
CA ASP A 93 -14.90 6.69 5.05
C ASP A 93 -14.21 5.43 5.58
N ARG A 94 -12.92 5.57 5.95
CA ARG A 94 -12.04 4.49 6.39
C ARG A 94 -12.64 3.67 7.53
N ASP A 95 -13.27 4.36 8.49
CA ASP A 95 -13.81 3.75 9.71
C ASP A 95 -15.29 3.36 9.57
N LEU A 96 -15.94 3.68 8.44
CA LEU A 96 -17.33 3.35 8.12
C LEU A 96 -17.47 1.89 7.67
N THR A 97 -17.11 0.96 8.56
CA THR A 97 -17.07 -0.48 8.26
C THR A 97 -18.19 -1.26 8.94
N VAL A 98 -18.50 -2.42 8.37
CA VAL A 98 -19.45 -3.40 8.90
C VAL A 98 -18.81 -4.79 8.94
N PRO A 99 -19.22 -5.67 9.88
CA PRO A 99 -18.77 -7.05 9.88
C PRO A 99 -19.22 -7.79 8.62
N GLN A 100 -18.29 -8.44 7.92
CA GLN A 100 -18.59 -9.28 6.75
C GLN A 100 -17.51 -10.34 6.54
N THR A 101 -17.91 -11.62 6.61
CA THR A 101 -16.98 -12.74 6.51
C THR A 101 -16.32 -12.86 5.15
N GLY A 102 -15.04 -13.21 5.14
CA GLY A 102 -14.29 -13.54 3.93
C GLY A 102 -13.68 -12.34 3.19
N TYR A 103 -13.74 -11.16 3.78
CA TYR A 103 -13.05 -9.97 3.28
C TYR A 103 -11.88 -9.60 4.19
N HIS A 104 -10.81 -9.13 3.56
CA HIS A 104 -9.64 -8.58 4.23
C HIS A 104 -9.62 -7.08 3.95
N TYR A 105 -9.74 -6.29 5.00
CA TYR A 105 -9.72 -4.84 4.94
C TYR A 105 -8.39 -4.32 5.45
N TYR A 106 -7.74 -3.47 4.68
CA TYR A 106 -6.43 -2.93 4.98
C TYR A 106 -6.55 -1.43 5.19
N SER A 107 -6.55 -0.98 6.44
CA SER A 107 -6.56 0.45 6.76
C SER A 107 -5.14 0.96 6.99
N LYS A 108 -4.90 2.24 6.71
CA LYS A 108 -3.63 2.87 7.08
C LYS A 108 -3.41 2.66 8.57
N ALA A 109 -2.22 2.19 8.92
CA ALA A 109 -1.84 2.08 10.32
C ALA A 109 -1.80 3.48 10.92
N ASP A 110 -2.41 3.66 12.09
CA ASP A 110 -2.19 4.84 12.90
C ASP A 110 -0.72 4.79 13.35
N LEU A 111 0.15 5.42 12.57
CA LEU A 111 1.55 5.60 12.94
C LEU A 111 1.55 6.41 14.24
N LEU A 112 1.88 5.76 15.34
CA LEU A 112 1.96 6.37 16.68
C LEU A 112 2.63 7.74 16.58
N THR A 113 1.85 8.80 16.79
CA THR A 113 2.33 10.16 17.06
C THR A 113 2.97 10.23 18.44
#